data_AF-A0A815XSD2-F1
#
_entry.id   AF-A0A815XSD2-F1
#
_cell.length_a   1.000
_cell.length_b   1.000
_cell.length_c   1.000
_cell.angle_alpha   90.00
_cell.angle_beta   90.00
_cell.angle_gamma   90.00
#
_symmetry.space_group_name_H-M   'P 1'
#
loop_
_entity.id
_entity.type
_entity.pdbx_description
1 polymer ?
#
loop_
_entity_poly.entity_id
_entity_poly.type
_entity_poly.pdbx_seq_one_letter_code
_entity_poly.pdbx_strand_id
1 'polypeptide(L)'
;MRLHWHCINSNANLQIVDLFLNQFPSSYVGFNGSITYQNNSQDSFLFKNWLVDRSPFLPDRLILETDYPYLSPRNLHGTYDPSCALIATASYLSSAIADPHQNPLSYLQFSNKNIEA
;
A
#
# COMPACT_ATOMS: atom_id res chain seq x y z
N MET A 1 14.52 -13.63 -8.56
CA MET A 1 14.77 -12.65 -7.48
C MET A 1 13.60 -11.68 -7.45
N ARG A 2 12.97 -11.48 -6.29
CA ARG A 2 11.92 -10.47 -6.08
C ARG A 2 12.49 -9.29 -5.32
N LEU A 3 12.06 -8.09 -5.69
CA LEU A 3 12.40 -6.85 -5.02
C LEU A 3 11.14 -6.34 -4.31
N HIS A 4 11.19 -6.25 -2.99
CA HIS A 4 10.08 -5.74 -2.19
C HIS A 4 10.44 -4.38 -1.61
N TRP A 5 9.73 -3.34 -2.04
CA TRP A 5 9.84 -2.00 -1.48
C TRP A 5 9.01 -1.89 -0.23
N HIS A 6 9.62 -2.18 0.90
CA HIS A 6 8.99 -2.13 2.21
C HIS A 6 8.56 -0.71 2.59
N CYS A 7 7.38 -0.61 3.21
CA CYS A 7 6.85 0.58 3.89
C CYS A 7 6.80 1.84 3.02
N ILE A 8 6.28 1.72 1.80
CA ILE A 8 6.03 2.90 0.97
C ILE A 8 4.86 3.71 1.54
N ASN A 9 5.07 5.02 1.69
CA ASN A 9 4.08 5.98 2.17
C ASN A 9 4.37 7.37 1.57
N SER A 10 3.68 8.41 2.04
CA SER A 10 3.82 9.77 1.50
C SER A 10 5.19 10.39 1.67
N ASN A 11 6.01 9.91 2.60
CA ASN A 11 7.37 10.41 2.79
C ASN A 11 8.40 9.67 1.91
N ALA A 12 7.98 8.64 1.18
CA ALA A 12 8.87 7.88 0.31
C ALA A 12 9.24 8.68 -0.94
N ASN A 13 10.43 8.39 -1.48
CA ASN A 13 10.83 8.92 -2.78
C ASN A 13 10.14 8.12 -3.91
N LEU A 14 8.94 8.55 -4.29
CA LEU A 14 8.11 7.86 -5.29
C LEU A 14 8.76 7.77 -6.67
N GLN A 15 9.64 8.72 -7.02
CA GLN A 15 10.40 8.66 -8.28
C GLN A 15 11.37 7.47 -8.30
N ILE A 16 12.05 7.21 -7.19
CA ILE A 16 12.93 6.03 -7.07
C ILE A 16 12.09 4.76 -7.12
N VAL A 17 10.98 4.69 -6.38
CA VAL A 17 10.08 3.52 -6.41
C VAL A 17 9.64 3.22 -7.85
N ASP A 18 9.23 4.24 -8.59
CA ASP A 18 8.79 4.12 -9.97
C ASP A 18 9.88 3.65 -10.93
N LEU A 19 11.11 4.13 -10.77
CA LEU A 19 12.25 3.66 -11.56
C LEU A 19 12.42 2.14 -11.41
N PHE A 20 12.31 1.62 -10.20
CA PHE A 20 12.45 0.19 -9.96
C PHE A 20 11.24 -0.62 -10.42
N LEU A 21 10.02 -0.12 -10.20
CA LEU A 21 8.81 -0.78 -10.72
C LEU A 21 8.80 -0.89 -12.24
N ASN A 22 9.33 0.12 -12.93
CA ASN A 22 9.43 0.12 -14.39
C ASN A 22 10.59 -0.76 -14.90
N GLN A 23 11.72 -0.77 -14.20
CA GLN A 23 12.91 -1.52 -14.61
C GLN A 23 12.81 -3.02 -14.33
N PHE A 24 12.19 -3.39 -13.20
CA PHE A 24 12.18 -4.75 -12.71
C PHE A 24 10.73 -5.27 -12.61
N PRO A 25 10.30 -6.16 -13.52
CA PRO A 25 8.97 -6.75 -13.46
C PRO A 25 8.68 -7.55 -12.18
N SER A 26 9.72 -7.95 -11.45
CA SER A 26 9.64 -8.62 -10.15
C SER A 26 9.78 -7.68 -8.95
N SER A 27 9.58 -6.37 -9.16
CA SER A 27 9.54 -5.35 -8.11
C SER A 27 8.10 -5.12 -7.62
N TYR A 28 7.92 -5.07 -6.31
CA TYR A 28 6.63 -4.96 -5.62
C TYR A 28 6.66 -3.80 -4.63
N VAL A 29 5.50 -3.20 -4.34
CA VAL A 29 5.35 -2.15 -3.33
C VAL A 29 4.64 -2.68 -2.09
N GLY A 30 5.28 -2.48 -0.95
CA GLY A 30 4.78 -2.79 0.37
C GLY A 30 4.04 -1.60 0.97
N PHE A 31 2.79 -1.81 1.38
CA PHE A 31 2.01 -0.82 2.13
C PHE A 31 1.61 -1.37 3.49
N ASN A 32 1.82 -0.55 4.52
CA ASN A 32 1.36 -0.80 5.89
C ASN A 32 0.48 0.34 6.40
N GLY A 33 0.16 0.32 7.70
CA GLY A 33 -0.71 1.32 8.31
C GLY A 33 -0.23 2.78 8.18
N SER A 34 1.05 3.02 7.90
CA SER A 34 1.56 4.38 7.69
C SER A 34 0.92 5.10 6.51
N ILE A 35 0.40 4.38 5.51
CA ILE A 35 -0.34 5.03 4.40
C ILE A 35 -1.60 5.74 4.89
N THR A 36 -2.15 5.36 6.05
CA THR A 36 -3.34 5.98 6.64
C THR A 36 -3.05 7.31 7.34
N TYR A 37 -1.78 7.71 7.45
CA TYR A 37 -1.37 8.91 8.17
C TYR A 37 -1.48 10.19 7.35
N GLN A 38 -2.02 10.10 6.13
CA GLN A 38 -2.15 11.24 5.23
C GLN A 38 -2.84 12.43 5.91
N ASN A 39 -2.32 13.60 5.60
CA ASN A 39 -2.80 14.88 6.09
C ASN A 39 -2.99 15.84 4.90
N ASN A 40 -3.15 17.14 5.16
CA ASN A 40 -3.30 18.16 4.11
C ASN A 40 -1.94 18.68 3.58
N SER A 41 -0.87 17.88 3.65
CA SER A 41 0.44 18.23 3.09
C SER A 41 0.51 17.93 1.60
N GLN A 42 1.42 18.62 0.90
CA GLN A 42 1.71 18.39 -0.51
C GLN A 42 2.09 16.93 -0.78
N ASP A 43 2.92 16.33 0.08
CA ASP A 43 3.37 14.95 -0.06
C ASP A 43 2.22 13.95 0.05
N SER A 44 1.26 14.22 0.94
CA SER A 44 0.04 13.41 1.03
C SER A 44 -0.84 13.48 -0.21
N PHE A 45 -0.93 14.64 -0.86
CA PHE A 45 -1.66 14.78 -2.13
C PHE A 45 -0.93 14.07 -3.27
N LEU A 46 0.39 14.24 -3.37
CA LEU A 46 1.21 13.57 -4.38
C LEU A 46 1.13 12.05 -4.26
N PHE A 47 1.19 11.53 -3.03
CA PHE A 47 1.08 10.10 -2.78
C PHE A 47 -0.30 9.54 -3.16
N LYS A 48 -1.39 10.25 -2.86
CA LYS A 48 -2.74 9.84 -3.29
C LYS A 48 -2.88 9.82 -4.81
N ASN A 49 -2.39 10.85 -5.50
CA ASN A 49 -2.41 10.88 -6.96
C ASN A 49 -1.57 9.73 -7.54
N TRP A 50 -0.41 9.47 -6.96
CA TRP A 50 0.43 8.33 -7.35
C TRP A 50 -0.27 6.98 -7.14
N LEU A 51 -1.01 6.78 -6.05
CA LEU A 51 -1.83 5.57 -5.86
C LEU A 51 -2.91 5.41 -6.93
N VAL A 52 -3.61 6.50 -7.29
CA VAL A 52 -4.63 6.50 -8.34
C VAL A 52 -4.00 6.16 -9.69
N ASP A 53 -2.91 6.83 -10.06
CA ASP A 53 -2.19 6.60 -11.32
C ASP A 53 -1.66 5.16 -11.43
N ARG A 54 -1.24 4.56 -10.30
CA ARG A 54 -0.73 3.19 -10.24
C ARG A 54 -1.78 2.12 -9.98
N SER A 55 -3.03 2.49 -9.76
CA SER A 55 -4.15 1.54 -9.53
C SER A 55 -4.17 0.38 -10.54
N PRO A 56 -3.99 0.59 -11.87
CA PRO A 56 -4.01 -0.51 -12.84
C PRO A 56 -2.91 -1.56 -12.64
N PHE A 57 -1.80 -1.20 -11.97
CA PHE A 57 -0.65 -2.09 -11.77
C PHE A 57 -0.64 -2.74 -10.38
N LEU A 58 -1.33 -2.17 -9.40
CA LEU A 58 -1.39 -2.69 -8.04
C LEU A 58 -1.83 -4.17 -7.96
N PRO A 59 -2.78 -4.68 -8.77
CA PRO A 59 -3.17 -6.08 -8.72
C PRO A 59 -2.01 -7.08 -8.83
N ASP A 60 -0.96 -6.74 -9.60
CA ASP A 60 0.18 -7.62 -9.85
C ASP A 60 1.47 -7.19 -9.14
N ARG A 61 1.42 -6.11 -8.34
CA ARG A 61 2.61 -5.47 -7.75
C ARG A 61 2.43 -5.08 -6.28
N LEU A 62 1.25 -5.23 -5.70
CA LEU A 62 0.95 -4.88 -4.31
C LEU A 62 1.35 -5.99 -3.34
N ILE A 63 1.96 -5.60 -2.22
CA ILE A 63 2.10 -6.39 -1.00
C ILE A 63 1.53 -5.55 0.15
N LEU A 64 0.61 -6.11 0.92
CA LEU A 64 0.14 -5.53 2.17
C LEU A 64 0.95 -6.13 3.32
N GLU A 65 1.44 -5.27 4.19
CA GLU A 65 2.23 -5.65 5.34
C GLU A 65 1.80 -4.84 6.57
N THR A 66 2.31 -5.18 7.75
CA THR A 66 1.90 -4.53 9.00
C THR A 66 3.00 -3.73 9.65
N ASP A 67 4.25 -4.16 9.47
CA ASP A 67 5.40 -3.74 10.29
C ASP A 67 5.12 -3.87 11.80
N TYR A 68 4.26 -4.82 12.19
CA TYR A 68 3.88 -5.04 13.58
C TYR A 68 5.12 -5.36 14.45
N PRO A 69 5.25 -4.76 15.65
CA PRO A 69 4.25 -4.02 16.41
C PRO A 69 4.21 -2.50 16.14
N TYR A 70 4.85 -2.03 15.08
CA TYR A 70 4.95 -0.62 14.72
C TYR A 70 3.89 -0.22 13.67
N LEU A 71 3.80 1.08 13.40
CA LEU A 71 3.05 1.67 12.29
C LEU A 71 1.58 1.23 12.17
N SER A 72 0.90 1.06 13.32
CA SER A 72 -0.53 0.78 13.39
C SER A 72 -1.34 1.78 12.56
N PRO A 73 -2.30 1.34 11.72
CA PRO A 73 -3.23 2.23 11.04
C PRO A 73 -3.88 3.25 11.99
N ARG A 74 -4.10 4.48 11.52
CA ARG A 74 -4.56 5.60 12.36
C ARG A 74 -5.89 5.36 13.06
N ASN A 75 -6.76 4.54 12.47
CA ASN A 75 -8.07 4.19 13.02
C ASN A 75 -8.03 3.04 14.03
N LEU A 76 -6.86 2.43 14.26
CA LEU A 76 -6.65 1.41 15.28
C LEU A 76 -5.94 2.02 16.49
N HIS A 77 -6.42 1.68 17.69
CA HIS A 77 -5.91 2.21 18.94
C HIS A 77 -5.62 1.07 19.93
N GLY A 78 -4.57 1.24 20.73
CA GLY A 78 -4.15 0.22 21.69
C GLY A 78 -3.54 -1.02 21.02
N THR A 79 -3.57 -2.15 21.74
CA THR A 79 -3.14 -3.44 21.21
C THR A 79 -4.11 -3.89 20.11
N TYR A 80 -3.57 -4.23 18.94
CA TYR A 80 -4.34 -4.69 17.79
C TYR A 80 -3.76 -5.99 17.24
N ASP A 81 -4.60 -6.75 16.55
CA ASP A 81 -4.18 -7.94 15.81
C ASP A 81 -3.59 -7.53 14.45
N PRO A 82 -2.43 -8.05 14.03
CA PRO A 82 -1.84 -7.71 12.73
C PRO A 82 -2.81 -7.87 11.54
N SER A 83 -3.73 -8.83 11.61
CA SER A 83 -4.74 -9.08 10.56
C SER A 83 -5.72 -7.92 10.41
N CYS A 84 -6.12 -7.25 11.51
CA CYS A 84 -7.01 -6.10 11.40
C CYS A 84 -6.29 -4.87 10.81
N ALA A 85 -4.97 -4.77 10.97
CA ALA A 85 -4.19 -3.73 10.32
C ALA A 85 -4.10 -3.91 8.80
N LEU A 86 -4.00 -5.15 8.30
CA LEU A 86 -4.07 -5.42 6.86
C LEU A 86 -5.42 -4.98 6.27
N ILE A 87 -6.52 -5.30 6.95
CA ILE A 87 -7.88 -4.90 6.53
C ILE A 87 -8.02 -3.37 6.53
N ALA A 88 -7.56 -2.69 7.58
CA ALA A 88 -7.61 -1.23 7.66
C ALA A 88 -6.77 -0.56 6.56
N THR A 89 -5.58 -1.10 6.26
CA THR A 89 -4.71 -0.63 5.18
C THR A 89 -5.37 -0.81 3.81
N ALA A 90 -5.96 -1.99 3.54
CA ALA A 90 -6.72 -2.24 2.31
C ALA A 90 -7.96 -1.35 2.19
N SER A 91 -8.62 -1.05 3.33
CA SER A 91 -9.78 -0.16 3.39
C SER A 91 -9.41 1.28 3.02
N TYR A 92 -8.26 1.73 3.51
CA TYR A 92 -7.70 3.01 3.10
C TYR A 92 -7.39 3.05 1.60
N LEU A 93 -6.73 2.03 1.03
CA LEU A 93 -6.43 1.99 -0.41
C LEU A 93 -7.68 2.09 -1.26
N SER A 94 -8.70 1.28 -0.95
CA SER A 94 -9.99 1.32 -1.67
C SER A 94 -10.64 2.70 -1.62
N SER A 95 -10.58 3.37 -0.48
CA SER A 95 -11.11 4.73 -0.33
C SER A 95 -10.26 5.79 -1.02
N ALA A 96 -8.94 5.64 -1.02
CA ALA A 96 -8.00 6.61 -1.59
C ALA A 96 -7.97 6.56 -3.13
N ILE A 97 -8.08 5.36 -3.70
CA ILE A 97 -8.08 5.14 -5.15
C ILE A 97 -9.49 5.35 -5.74
N ALA A 98 -10.53 4.97 -4.98
CA ALA A 98 -11.94 5.11 -5.38
C ALA A 98 -12.29 4.42 -6.72
N ASP A 99 -11.61 3.32 -7.05
CA ASP A 99 -11.96 2.47 -8.20
C ASP A 99 -13.24 1.67 -7.88
N PRO A 100 -14.34 1.84 -8.63
CA PRO A 100 -15.61 1.16 -8.35
C PRO A 100 -15.56 -0.37 -8.52
N HIS A 101 -14.53 -0.91 -9.17
CA HIS A 101 -14.34 -2.34 -9.37
C HIS A 101 -13.46 -2.99 -8.29
N GLN A 102 -12.82 -2.18 -7.44
CA GLN A 102 -11.90 -2.65 -6.40
C GLN A 102 -12.46 -2.34 -5.02
N ASN A 103 -12.30 -3.29 -4.10
CA ASN A 103 -12.72 -3.17 -2.71
C ASN A 103 -11.60 -3.68 -1.78
N PRO A 104 -11.72 -3.51 -0.45
CA PRO A 104 -10.66 -3.91 0.47
C PRO A 104 -10.29 -5.40 0.36
N LEU A 105 -11.26 -6.28 0.09
CA LEU A 105 -11.01 -7.71 -0.10
C LEU A 105 -10.18 -7.97 -1.37
N SER A 106 -10.42 -7.22 -2.46
CA SER A 106 -9.63 -7.37 -3.68
C SER A 106 -8.14 -7.03 -3.46
N TYR A 107 -7.82 -5.97 -2.70
CA TYR A 107 -6.42 -5.64 -2.39
C TYR A 107 -5.73 -6.70 -1.52
N LEU A 108 -6.47 -7.32 -0.59
CA LEU A 108 -5.96 -8.46 0.18
C LEU A 108 -5.67 -9.67 -0.73
N GLN A 109 -6.57 -9.95 -1.68
CA GLN A 109 -6.38 -11.03 -2.65
C GLN A 109 -5.18 -10.76 -3.57
N PHE A 110 -5.01 -9.52 -4.04
CA PHE A 110 -3.84 -9.11 -4.82
C PHE A 110 -2.56 -9.33 -4.04
N SER A 111 -2.52 -8.87 -2.78
CA SER A 111 -1.38 -9.08 -1.90
C SER A 111 -1.04 -10.56 -1.73
N ASN A 112 -2.02 -11.41 -1.40
CA ASN A 112 -1.79 -12.84 -1.20
C ASN A 112 -1.26 -13.51 -2.48
N LYS A 113 -1.87 -13.21 -3.64
CA LYS A 113 -1.39 -13.68 -4.95
C LYS A 113 0.08 -13.31 -5.17
N ASN A 114 0.48 -12.09 -4.83
CA ASN A 114 1.84 -11.59 -5.08
C ASN A 114 2.89 -12.15 -4.10
N ILE A 115 2.47 -12.56 -2.90
CA ILE A 115 3.31 -13.27 -1.94
C ILE A 115 3.52 -14.73 -2.38
N GLU A 116 2.46 -15.41 -2.81
CA GLU A 116 2.45 -16.84 -3.18
C GLU A 116 3.01 -17.15 -4.57
N ALA A 117 3.06 -16.16 -5.48
CA ALA A 117 3.55 -16.31 -6.85
C ALA A 117 5.03 -16.69 -6.92
#